data_AF-A0A9R0ZQB0-F1
#
_entry.id   AF-A0A9R0ZQB0-F1
#
_cell.length_a   1.000
_cell.length_b   1.000
_cell.length_c   1.000
_cell.angle_alpha   90.00
_cell.angle_beta   90.00
_cell.angle_gamma   90.00
#
_symmetry.space_group_name_H-M   'P 1'
#
loop_
_entity.id
_entity.type
_entity.pdbx_description
1 polymer ?
#
loop_
_entity_poly.entity_id
_entity_poly.type
_entity_poly.pdbx_seq_one_letter_code
_entity_poly.pdbx_strand_id
1 'polypeptide(L)'
;MKHSAENRGIKGSHGGDAVDLTSLLTEDCDVLIPAALGGVINKDNADAIRAKYIIEVANHPTDPEADEILAKKGVLILPDILPNSGEVVSYFEWVQNIQGFMWDEEKVNWELKTYMTHASNIVLII
;
A
#
# COMPACT_ATOMS: atom_id res chain seq x y z
N MET A 1 -7.81 16.72 -1.25
CA MET A 1 -7.89 16.54 -2.73
C MET A 1 -7.97 17.84 -3.53
N LYS A 2 -8.73 18.89 -3.11
CA LYS A 2 -8.87 20.15 -3.87
C LYS A 2 -7.52 20.78 -4.30
N HIS A 3 -6.58 20.95 -3.36
CA HIS A 3 -5.24 21.50 -3.66
C HIS A 3 -4.49 20.75 -4.75
N SER A 4 -4.46 19.41 -4.69
CA SER A 4 -3.73 18.58 -5.65
C SER A 4 -4.35 18.64 -7.05
N ALA A 5 -5.69 18.65 -7.15
CA ALA A 5 -6.40 18.75 -8.41
C ALA A 5 -6.12 20.09 -9.13
N GLU A 6 -6.03 21.18 -8.38
CA GLU A 6 -5.79 22.52 -8.91
C GLU A 6 -4.31 22.77 -9.25
N ASN A 7 -3.38 22.20 -8.46
CA ASN A 7 -1.95 22.51 -8.53
C ASN A 7 -1.10 21.38 -9.13
N ARG A 8 -1.71 20.26 -9.55
CA ARG A 8 -1.03 19.05 -10.05
C ARG A 8 0.03 18.51 -9.08
N GLY A 9 -0.27 18.56 -7.79
CA GLY A 9 0.63 18.12 -6.73
C GLY A 9 0.33 18.77 -5.39
N ILE A 10 1.07 18.38 -4.37
CA ILE A 10 0.86 18.84 -2.98
C ILE A 10 1.78 19.98 -2.55
N LYS A 11 2.70 20.41 -3.42
CA LYS A 11 3.62 21.52 -3.11
C LYS A 11 2.83 22.78 -2.76
N GLY A 12 3.19 23.42 -1.64
CA GLY A 12 2.51 24.63 -1.15
C GLY A 12 1.16 24.37 -0.47
N SER A 13 0.80 23.13 -0.16
CA SER A 13 -0.41 22.85 0.62
C SER A 13 -0.27 23.37 2.05
N HIS A 14 -1.31 23.99 2.60
CA HIS A 14 -1.31 24.54 3.97
C HIS A 14 -1.50 23.49 5.08
N GLY A 15 -1.55 22.20 4.74
CA GLY A 15 -1.84 21.11 5.68
C GLY A 15 -0.62 20.43 6.29
N GLY A 16 0.59 20.89 5.98
CA GLY A 16 1.84 20.30 6.49
C GLY A 16 3.06 21.07 6.04
N ASP A 17 4.20 20.73 6.63
CA ASP A 17 5.49 21.32 6.29
C ASP A 17 6.07 20.69 5.02
N ALA A 18 6.92 21.45 4.32
CA ALA A 18 7.67 20.92 3.20
C ALA A 18 8.71 19.91 3.70
N VAL A 19 8.66 18.69 3.16
CA VAL A 19 9.62 17.61 3.46
C VAL A 19 10.56 17.44 2.27
N ASP A 20 11.80 17.10 2.54
CA ASP A 20 12.75 16.75 1.49
C ASP A 20 12.38 15.40 0.87
N LEU A 21 12.46 15.32 -0.46
CA LEU A 21 12.04 14.11 -1.17
C LEU A 21 12.95 12.91 -0.87
N THR A 22 14.20 13.17 -0.48
CA THR A 22 15.16 12.09 -0.18
C THR A 22 15.01 11.57 1.25
N SER A 23 14.47 12.36 2.19
CA SER A 23 14.25 11.91 3.57
C SER A 23 12.92 11.19 3.76
N LEU A 24 11.95 11.40 2.86
CA LEU A 24 10.55 10.96 3.03
C LEU A 24 10.38 9.48 3.41
N LEU A 25 11.16 8.57 2.80
CA LEU A 25 11.07 7.13 3.09
C LEU A 25 11.68 6.74 4.45
N THR A 26 12.50 7.61 5.02
CA THR A 26 13.28 7.38 6.24
C THR A 26 12.78 8.17 7.44
N GLU A 27 11.74 8.98 7.24
CA GLU A 27 11.08 9.73 8.30
C GLU A 27 10.55 8.78 9.38
N ASP A 28 10.52 9.30 10.61
CA ASP A 28 10.01 8.55 11.75
C ASP A 28 8.49 8.36 11.62
N CYS A 29 8.07 7.11 11.43
CA CYS A 29 6.68 6.73 11.28
C CYS A 29 6.46 5.30 11.74
N ASP A 30 5.23 4.95 12.14
CA ASP A 30 4.88 3.57 12.45
C ASP A 30 4.62 2.75 11.18
N VAL A 31 3.97 3.37 10.18
CA VAL A 31 3.50 2.72 8.95
C VAL A 31 3.98 3.52 7.73
N LEU A 32 4.72 2.85 6.83
CA LEU A 32 5.16 3.39 5.55
C LEU A 32 4.36 2.74 4.41
N ILE A 33 3.81 3.56 3.50
CA ILE A 33 2.96 3.10 2.39
C ILE A 33 3.56 3.56 1.05
N PRO A 34 4.46 2.79 0.42
CA PRO A 34 4.92 3.07 -0.93
C PRO A 34 3.81 2.79 -1.95
N ALA A 35 3.29 3.85 -2.57
CA ALA A 35 2.15 3.81 -3.50
C ALA A 35 2.38 4.57 -4.82
N ALA A 36 3.65 4.87 -5.16
CA ALA A 36 4.00 5.69 -6.31
C ALA A 36 4.68 4.89 -7.43
N LEU A 37 5.92 4.44 -7.21
CA LEU A 37 6.75 3.74 -8.18
C LEU A 37 7.35 2.48 -7.53
N GLY A 38 7.71 1.51 -8.38
CA GLY A 38 8.51 0.35 -7.96
C GLY A 38 9.97 0.72 -7.69
N GLY A 39 10.68 -0.11 -6.91
CA GLY A 39 12.12 0.01 -6.61
C GLY A 39 12.52 1.23 -5.77
N VAL A 40 11.56 1.83 -5.05
CA VAL A 40 11.83 3.01 -4.22
C VAL A 40 12.50 2.66 -2.90
N ILE A 41 12.30 1.44 -2.41
CA ILE A 41 12.96 0.88 -1.24
C ILE A 41 14.04 -0.07 -1.74
N ASN A 42 15.30 0.29 -1.53
CA ASN A 42 16.46 -0.43 -2.07
C ASN A 42 17.58 -0.49 -1.02
N LYS A 43 18.68 -1.16 -1.37
CA LYS A 43 19.80 -1.37 -0.44
C LYS A 43 20.38 -0.07 0.14
N ASP A 44 20.31 1.03 -0.59
CA ASP A 44 20.91 2.30 -0.18
C ASP A 44 20.09 3.00 0.91
N ASN A 45 18.78 2.71 1.02
CA ASN A 45 17.90 3.37 1.98
C ASN A 45 17.25 2.45 3.02
N ALA A 46 17.21 1.13 2.80
CA ALA A 46 16.55 0.17 3.70
C ALA A 46 17.05 0.23 5.16
N ASP A 47 18.34 0.49 5.35
CA ASP A 47 18.93 0.63 6.69
C ASP A 47 18.44 1.88 7.42
N ALA A 48 18.12 2.94 6.70
CA ALA A 48 17.64 4.21 7.26
C ALA A 48 16.12 4.22 7.55
N ILE A 49 15.34 3.27 7.00
CA ILE A 49 13.90 3.18 7.23
C ILE A 49 13.61 2.87 8.71
N ARG A 50 12.73 3.66 9.33
CA ARG A 50 12.35 3.54 10.75
C ARG A 50 10.96 2.92 10.98
N ALA A 51 10.21 2.72 9.90
CA ALA A 51 8.88 2.14 9.94
C ALA A 51 8.86 0.76 10.58
N LYS A 52 7.82 0.48 11.38
CA LYS A 52 7.56 -0.86 11.93
C LYS A 52 6.80 -1.73 10.94
N TYR A 53 5.96 -1.10 10.12
CA TYR A 53 5.13 -1.74 9.13
C TYR A 53 5.32 -1.08 7.77
N ILE A 54 5.42 -1.90 6.72
CA ILE A 54 5.41 -1.43 5.34
C ILE A 54 4.21 -2.07 4.63
N ILE A 55 3.41 -1.27 3.94
CA ILE A 55 2.27 -1.73 3.16
C ILE A 55 2.52 -1.40 1.69
N GLU A 56 2.86 -2.42 0.90
CA GLU A 56 3.21 -2.25 -0.50
C GLU A 56 1.95 -2.07 -1.36
N VAL A 57 1.72 -0.85 -1.86
CA VAL A 57 0.55 -0.57 -2.73
C VAL A 57 0.97 -0.40 -4.18
N ALA A 58 2.19 0.09 -4.42
CA ALA A 58 2.79 0.02 -5.75
C ALA A 58 3.25 -1.41 -6.05
N ASN A 59 3.37 -1.76 -7.34
CA ASN A 59 3.96 -3.04 -7.74
C ASN A 59 5.48 -2.99 -7.54
N HIS A 60 6.00 -3.97 -6.80
CA HIS A 60 7.42 -4.15 -6.49
C HIS A 60 8.12 -2.88 -5.96
N PRO A 61 7.65 -2.27 -4.85
CA PRO A 61 8.27 -1.07 -4.31
C PRO A 61 9.57 -1.35 -3.57
N THR A 62 9.77 -2.59 -3.11
CA THR A 62 10.94 -3.05 -2.35
C THR A 62 11.78 -4.01 -3.18
N ASP A 63 13.07 -3.73 -3.29
CA ASP A 63 14.03 -4.63 -3.92
C ASP A 63 14.32 -5.84 -3.01
N PRO A 64 14.63 -7.03 -3.55
CA PRO A 64 14.93 -8.23 -2.74
C PRO A 64 16.04 -8.02 -1.70
N GLU A 65 17.07 -7.24 -2.03
CA GLU A 65 18.16 -6.93 -1.09
C GLU A 65 17.70 -6.05 0.08
N ALA A 66 16.71 -5.18 -0.15
CA ALA A 66 16.13 -4.33 0.89
C ALA A 66 15.18 -5.11 1.81
N ASP A 67 14.40 -6.04 1.24
CA ASP A 67 13.54 -6.95 1.99
C ASP A 67 14.33 -7.72 3.05
N GLU A 68 15.49 -8.28 2.69
CA GLU A 68 16.37 -8.97 3.64
C GLU A 68 16.86 -8.07 4.79
N ILE A 69 17.16 -6.80 4.49
CA ILE A 69 17.63 -5.84 5.49
C ILE A 69 16.49 -5.49 6.45
N LEU A 70 15.30 -5.24 5.92
CA LEU A 70 14.10 -4.86 6.67
C LEU A 70 13.61 -6.02 7.54
N ALA A 71 13.64 -7.25 7.02
CA ALA A 71 13.33 -8.46 7.78
C ALA A 71 14.27 -8.64 8.97
N LYS A 72 15.58 -8.45 8.79
CA LYS A 72 16.57 -8.50 9.89
C LYS A 72 16.34 -7.43 10.95
N LYS A 73 15.76 -6.29 10.58
CA LYS A 73 15.37 -5.20 11.49
C LYS A 73 14.02 -5.44 12.18
N GLY A 74 13.32 -6.51 11.84
CA GLY A 74 11.99 -6.83 12.40
C GLY A 74 10.87 -5.95 11.84
N VAL A 75 11.07 -5.35 10.67
CA VAL A 75 10.01 -4.61 9.96
C VAL A 75 9.07 -5.62 9.32
N LEU A 76 7.77 -5.47 9.58
CA LEU A 76 6.75 -6.33 8.96
C LEU A 76 6.29 -5.72 7.64
N ILE A 77 6.42 -6.48 6.55
CA ILE A 77 6.03 -6.05 5.21
C ILE A 77 4.76 -6.79 4.78
N LEU A 78 3.72 -6.04 4.42
CA LEU A 78 2.54 -6.55 3.73
C LEU A 78 2.81 -6.47 2.21
N PRO A 79 3.00 -7.61 1.52
CA PRO A 79 3.49 -7.64 0.15
C PRO A 79 2.46 -7.14 -0.86
N ASP A 80 2.94 -6.56 -1.97
CA ASP A 80 2.15 -5.89 -3.01
C ASP A 80 0.97 -6.69 -3.60
N ILE A 81 1.08 -8.02 -3.61
CA ILE A 81 0.03 -8.94 -4.06
C ILE A 81 -1.28 -8.84 -3.24
N LEU A 82 -1.24 -8.30 -2.02
CA LEU A 82 -2.42 -8.18 -1.17
C LEU A 82 -3.12 -6.81 -1.24
N PRO A 83 -2.47 -5.65 -1.04
CA PRO A 83 -3.17 -4.39 -0.85
C PRO A 83 -3.97 -3.90 -2.07
N ASN A 84 -3.67 -4.40 -3.26
CA ASN A 84 -4.39 -4.03 -4.47
C ASN A 84 -5.79 -4.67 -4.55
N SER A 85 -6.74 -4.05 -3.86
CA SER A 85 -8.14 -4.47 -3.81
C SER A 85 -8.92 -4.34 -5.13
N GLY A 86 -8.35 -3.64 -6.13
CA GLY A 86 -9.02 -3.39 -7.41
C GLY A 86 -9.35 -4.67 -8.19
N GLU A 87 -8.46 -5.65 -8.15
CA GLU A 87 -8.67 -6.94 -8.84
C GLU A 87 -9.83 -7.73 -8.21
N VAL A 88 -9.93 -7.71 -6.87
CA VAL A 88 -11.00 -8.40 -6.13
C VAL A 88 -12.37 -7.81 -6.47
N VAL A 89 -12.46 -6.48 -6.60
CA VAL A 89 -13.71 -5.81 -7.00
C VAL A 89 -14.08 -6.14 -8.45
N SER A 90 -13.11 -6.25 -9.37
CA SER A 90 -13.38 -6.68 -10.76
C SER A 90 -13.91 -8.11 -10.84
N TYR A 91 -13.46 -8.99 -9.94
CA TYR A 91 -14.01 -10.33 -9.80
C TYR A 91 -15.48 -10.29 -9.34
N PHE A 92 -15.83 -9.44 -8.37
CA PHE A 92 -17.22 -9.27 -7.97
C PHE A 92 -18.11 -8.74 -9.09
N GLU A 93 -17.60 -7.83 -9.93
CA GLU A 93 -18.30 -7.37 -11.14
C GLU A 93 -18.61 -8.55 -12.07
N TRP A 94 -17.64 -9.41 -12.34
CA TRP A 94 -17.83 -10.61 -13.15
C TRP A 94 -18.88 -11.56 -12.58
N VAL A 95 -18.87 -11.80 -11.26
CA VAL A 95 -19.87 -12.64 -10.58
C VAL A 95 -21.28 -12.05 -10.71
N GLN A 96 -21.42 -10.74 -10.48
CA GLN A 96 -22.71 -10.04 -10.58
C GLN A 96 -23.27 -10.09 -12.02
N ASN A 97 -22.40 -9.91 -13.02
CA ASN A 97 -22.77 -9.99 -14.44
C ASN A 97 -23.31 -11.37 -14.83
N ILE A 98 -22.74 -12.45 -14.29
CA ILE A 98 -23.24 -13.82 -14.53
C ILE A 98 -24.59 -14.05 -13.84
N GLN A 99 -24.76 -13.53 -12.63
CA GLN A 99 -25.97 -13.77 -11.83
C GLN A 99 -27.14 -12.86 -12.22
N GLY A 100 -26.88 -11.76 -12.92
CA GLY A 100 -27.91 -10.84 -13.43
C GLY A 100 -28.49 -9.90 -12.36
N PHE A 101 -27.80 -9.70 -11.24
CA PHE A 101 -28.18 -8.71 -10.24
C PHE A 101 -26.95 -8.05 -9.61
N MET A 102 -27.09 -6.76 -9.31
CA MET A 102 -26.03 -5.94 -8.72
C MET A 102 -26.17 -5.90 -7.20
N TRP A 103 -25.04 -5.82 -6.52
CA TRP A 103 -24.96 -5.59 -5.09
C TRP A 103 -24.90 -4.09 -4.81
N ASP A 104 -25.36 -3.69 -3.63
CA ASP A 104 -25.10 -2.34 -3.13
C ASP A 104 -23.64 -2.20 -2.65
N GLU A 105 -23.23 -0.95 -2.44
CA GLU A 105 -21.87 -0.62 -1.98
C GLU A 105 -21.55 -1.28 -0.63
N GLU A 106 -22.51 -1.35 0.28
CA GLU A 106 -22.31 -1.96 1.61
C GLU A 106 -21.94 -3.44 1.47
N LYS A 107 -22.66 -4.19 0.63
CA LYS A 107 -22.37 -5.59 0.37
C LYS A 107 -21.05 -5.79 -0.35
N VAL A 108 -20.73 -4.97 -1.35
CA VAL A 108 -19.42 -5.03 -2.03
C VAL A 108 -18.28 -4.81 -1.04
N ASN A 109 -18.38 -3.80 -0.18
CA ASN A 109 -17.37 -3.50 0.82
C ASN A 109 -17.25 -4.60 1.88
N TRP A 110 -18.37 -5.22 2.28
CA TRP A 110 -18.37 -6.32 3.23
C TRP A 110 -17.69 -7.57 2.68
N GLU A 111 -18.02 -7.96 1.44
CA GLU A 111 -17.36 -9.07 0.75
C GLU A 111 -15.88 -8.77 0.57
N LEU A 112 -15.53 -7.57 0.06
CA LEU A 112 -14.14 -7.16 -0.12
C LEU A 112 -13.34 -7.31 1.18
N LYS A 113 -13.85 -6.79 2.29
CA LYS A 113 -13.21 -6.92 3.60
C LYS A 113 -13.00 -8.38 4.00
N THR A 114 -13.98 -9.24 3.74
CA THR A 114 -13.93 -10.66 4.09
C THR A 114 -12.84 -11.38 3.32
N TYR A 115 -12.80 -11.23 1.99
CA TYR A 115 -11.77 -11.83 1.14
C TYR A 115 -10.37 -11.28 1.47
N MET A 116 -10.24 -9.97 1.62
CA MET A 116 -8.96 -9.33 1.96
C MET A 116 -8.42 -9.79 3.31
N THR A 117 -9.28 -9.87 4.33
CA THR A 117 -8.88 -10.34 5.67
C THR A 117 -8.45 -11.81 5.63
N HIS A 118 -9.17 -12.64 4.88
CA HIS A 118 -8.83 -14.04 4.73
C HIS A 118 -7.48 -14.23 4.03
N ALA A 119 -7.24 -13.51 2.93
CA ALA A 119 -5.98 -13.55 2.20
C ALA A 119 -4.81 -13.07 3.06
N SER A 120 -4.96 -11.97 3.79
CA SER A 120 -3.94 -11.47 4.72
C SER A 120 -3.59 -12.49 5.80
N ASN A 121 -4.57 -13.20 6.37
CA ASN A 121 -4.32 -14.24 7.37
C ASN A 121 -3.59 -15.47 6.81
N ILE A 122 -3.74 -15.76 5.52
CA ILE A 122 -3.01 -16.87 4.86
C ILE A 122 -1.55 -16.50 4.61
N VAL A 123 -1.28 -15.25 4.26
CA VAL A 123 0.08 -14.80 3.88
C VAL A 123 0.89 -14.38 5.10
N LEU A 124 0.27 -13.68 6.05
CA LEU A 124 0.88 -13.31 7.32
C LEU A 124 0.78 -14.48 8.31
N ILE A 125 1.43 -15.60 8.00
CA ILE A 125 1.64 -16.67 8.98
C ILE A 125 2.75 -16.19 9.93
N ILE A 126 2.33 -15.62 11.05
CA ILE A 126 3.15 -15.38 12.25
C ILE A 126 2.99 -16.53 13.22
#